data_AF-A0A0W0ZZW3-F1
#
_entry.id   AF-A0A0W0ZZW3-F1
#
_cell.length_a   1.000
_cell.length_b   1.000
_cell.length_c   1.000
_cell.angle_alpha   90.00
_cell.angle_beta   90.00
_cell.angle_gamma   90.00
#
_symmetry.space_group_name_H-M   'P 1'
#
loop_
_entity.id
_entity.type
_entity.pdbx_description
1 polymer ?
#
loop_
_entity_poly.entity_id
_entity_poly.type
_entity_poly.pdbx_seq_one_letter_code
_entity_poly.pdbx_strand_id
1 'polypeptide(L)'
;MTFKSKLTTFLSALVIAGSAMAQQEGGCPDINDIKSEGLPMVEQIGPEMYIAYNLSYYNSDAMWGFFIAPVEGDSEETALEISNEILDSMNAPGIPHEQGGDVICSYETGIPNMIAAAIKDGQQISPLKLKQVFKTIR
;
A
#
# COMPACT_ATOMS: atom_id res chain seq x y z
N MET A 1 -49.50 -54.40 4.17
CA MET A 1 -49.53 -53.02 3.65
C MET A 1 -48.16 -52.40 3.84
N THR A 2 -47.59 -51.86 2.77
CA THR A 2 -46.29 -51.19 2.64
C THR A 2 -46.35 -49.72 3.07
N PHE A 3 -45.38 -49.18 3.83
CA PHE A 3 -44.97 -47.76 3.77
C PHE A 3 -43.53 -47.63 4.33
N LYS A 4 -42.53 -47.68 3.45
CA LYS A 4 -41.79 -46.54 2.87
C LYS A 4 -40.84 -45.85 3.87
N SER A 5 -39.57 -46.25 3.77
CA SER A 5 -38.39 -45.53 4.27
C SER A 5 -38.37 -44.08 3.78
N LYS A 6 -38.01 -43.16 4.67
CA LYS A 6 -37.53 -41.81 4.32
C LYS A 6 -36.30 -41.50 5.17
N LEU A 7 -35.12 -41.72 4.62
CA LEU A 7 -33.89 -41.10 5.09
C LEU A 7 -34.01 -39.60 4.86
N THR A 8 -33.96 -38.82 5.94
CA THR A 8 -33.83 -37.36 5.85
C THR A 8 -32.40 -37.00 6.21
N THR A 9 -31.54 -36.87 5.20
CA THR A 9 -30.17 -36.37 5.33
C THR A 9 -30.23 -34.88 5.63
N PHE A 10 -29.96 -34.47 6.87
CA PHE A 10 -29.75 -33.07 7.21
C PHE A 10 -28.31 -32.70 6.87
N LEU A 11 -28.13 -32.11 5.68
CA LEU A 11 -26.92 -31.35 5.33
C LEU A 11 -26.91 -30.07 6.16
N SER A 12 -26.22 -30.09 7.29
CA SER A 12 -25.88 -28.86 8.02
C SER A 12 -24.84 -28.11 7.17
N ALA A 13 -25.31 -27.12 6.42
CA ALA A 13 -24.45 -26.18 5.71
C ALA A 13 -23.53 -25.50 6.72
N LEU A 14 -22.22 -25.66 6.50
CA LEU A 14 -21.19 -24.92 7.20
C LEU A 14 -21.36 -23.45 6.81
N VAL A 15 -21.98 -22.65 7.68
CA VAL A 15 -21.95 -21.19 7.54
C VAL A 15 -20.53 -20.77 7.86
N ILE A 16 -19.67 -20.76 6.85
CA ILE A 16 -18.41 -20.02 6.92
C ILE A 16 -18.87 -18.57 7.01
N ALA A 17 -18.88 -18.04 8.23
CA ALA A 17 -18.97 -16.61 8.46
C ALA A 17 -17.82 -15.98 7.68
N GLY A 18 -18.12 -15.50 6.47
CA GLY A 18 -17.23 -14.66 5.72
C GLY A 18 -16.96 -13.48 6.62
N SER A 19 -15.72 -13.38 7.10
CA SER A 19 -15.21 -12.14 7.68
C SER A 19 -15.46 -11.05 6.65
N ALA A 20 -16.50 -10.25 6.92
CA ALA A 20 -16.76 -9.05 6.18
C ALA A 20 -15.52 -8.18 6.36
N MET A 21 -14.64 -8.18 5.36
CA MET A 21 -13.71 -7.08 5.22
C MET A 21 -14.60 -5.87 5.00
N ALA A 22 -14.67 -5.02 6.02
CA ALA A 22 -15.28 -3.72 5.90
C ALA A 22 -14.53 -3.00 4.79
N GLN A 23 -15.12 -3.02 3.60
CA GLN A 23 -14.71 -2.21 2.48
C GLN A 23 -15.06 -0.78 2.87
N GLN A 24 -14.16 -0.15 3.63
CA GLN A 24 -14.20 1.27 3.87
C GLN A 24 -13.99 1.92 2.50
N GLU A 25 -14.99 2.66 2.02
CA GLU A 25 -14.87 3.48 0.83
C GLU A 25 -13.61 4.35 0.99
N GLY A 26 -12.57 4.09 0.17
CA GLY A 26 -11.24 4.68 0.32
C GLY A 26 -10.12 3.74 0.84
N GLY A 27 -10.20 2.43 0.57
CA GLY A 27 -9.15 1.47 0.91
C GLY A 27 -7.78 1.82 0.33
N CYS A 28 -6.72 1.34 0.99
CA CYS A 28 -5.35 1.48 0.53
C CYS A 28 -5.14 0.76 -0.80
N PRO A 29 -4.27 1.28 -1.69
CA PRO A 29 -3.78 0.54 -2.84
C PRO A 29 -3.29 -0.86 -2.45
N ASP A 30 -3.55 -1.86 -3.29
CA ASP A 30 -2.98 -3.19 -3.08
C ASP A 30 -1.46 -3.13 -3.31
N ILE A 31 -0.70 -3.77 -2.42
CA ILE A 31 0.76 -3.78 -2.53
C ILE A 31 1.23 -4.44 -3.84
N ASN A 32 0.48 -5.39 -4.38
CA ASN A 32 0.80 -6.05 -5.65
C ASN A 32 0.55 -5.12 -6.85
N ASP A 33 -0.45 -4.25 -6.78
CA ASP A 33 -0.67 -3.23 -7.82
C ASP A 33 0.50 -2.23 -7.83
N ILE A 34 0.95 -1.79 -6.65
CA ILE A 34 2.14 -0.92 -6.52
C ILE A 34 3.39 -1.63 -7.07
N LYS A 35 3.64 -2.88 -6.68
CA LYS A 35 4.78 -3.69 -7.18
C LYS A 35 4.78 -3.84 -8.70
N SER A 36 3.60 -4.10 -9.28
CA SER A 36 3.48 -4.33 -10.72
C SER A 36 3.92 -3.13 -11.57
N GLU A 37 3.82 -1.93 -11.00
CA GLU A 37 4.26 -0.69 -11.65
C GLU A 37 5.68 -0.27 -11.27
N GLY A 38 6.12 -0.61 -10.06
CA GLY A 38 7.41 -0.22 -9.53
C GLY A 38 7.50 1.27 -9.17
N LEU A 39 8.72 1.71 -8.85
CA LEU A 39 9.08 3.10 -8.58
C LEU A 39 9.92 3.62 -9.74
N PRO A 40 9.40 4.53 -10.59
CA PRO A 40 10.13 5.07 -11.73
C PRO A 40 10.88 6.37 -11.40
N MET A 41 10.59 7.01 -10.27
CA MET A 41 11.13 8.32 -9.91
C MET A 41 11.87 8.27 -8.58
N VAL A 42 12.92 9.08 -8.49
CA VAL A 42 13.68 9.28 -7.26
C VAL A 42 14.10 10.75 -7.17
N GLU A 43 14.14 11.30 -5.95
CA GLU A 43 14.64 12.64 -5.70
C GLU A 43 15.51 12.67 -4.44
N GLN A 44 16.59 13.44 -4.47
CA GLN A 44 17.43 13.61 -3.29
C GLN A 44 16.70 14.43 -2.21
N ILE A 45 16.83 13.97 -0.95
CA ILE A 45 16.27 14.62 0.26
C ILE A 45 17.33 14.95 1.32
N GLY A 46 18.55 14.45 1.15
CA GLY A 46 19.72 14.78 1.97
C GLY A 46 21.00 14.17 1.39
N PRO A 47 22.15 14.31 2.08
CA PRO A 47 23.40 13.68 1.65
C PRO A 47 23.20 12.17 1.52
N GLU A 48 23.39 11.63 0.31
CA GLU A 48 23.24 10.19 0.00
C GLU A 48 21.87 9.59 0.41
N MET A 49 20.85 10.43 0.57
CA MET A 49 19.50 10.03 0.97
C MET A 49 18.46 10.49 -0.04
N TYR A 50 17.56 9.59 -0.39
CA TYR A 50 16.60 9.75 -1.46
C TYR A 50 15.17 9.40 -1.03
N ILE A 51 14.19 9.95 -1.76
CA ILE A 51 12.81 9.50 -1.78
C ILE A 51 12.53 8.92 -3.16
N ALA A 52 12.17 7.64 -3.23
CA ALA A 52 11.68 7.03 -4.46
C ALA A 52 10.16 6.99 -4.44
N TYR A 53 9.52 7.25 -5.57
CA TYR A 53 8.06 7.37 -5.63
C TYR A 53 7.48 7.02 -7.00
N ASN A 54 6.18 6.73 -7.00
CA ASN A 54 5.35 6.60 -8.19
C ASN A 54 4.01 7.30 -7.95
N LEU A 55 3.46 7.92 -9.00
CA LEU A 55 2.14 8.52 -9.01
C LEU A 55 1.25 7.68 -9.91
N SER A 56 0.38 6.86 -9.34
CA SER A 56 -0.55 6.04 -10.11
C SER A 56 -1.90 5.85 -9.42
N TYR A 57 -2.87 5.35 -10.19
CA TYR A 57 -4.18 4.99 -9.70
C TYR A 57 -4.16 3.65 -8.95
N TYR A 58 -3.17 2.77 -9.18
CA TYR A 58 -3.06 1.43 -8.56
C TYR A 58 -4.39 0.68 -8.56
N ASN A 59 -5.02 0.58 -9.74
CA ASN A 59 -6.32 -0.08 -9.93
C ASN A 59 -7.46 0.47 -9.03
N SER A 60 -7.35 1.72 -8.58
CA SER A 60 -8.37 2.43 -7.81
C SER A 60 -9.00 3.59 -8.61
N ASP A 61 -10.02 4.22 -8.04
CA ASP A 61 -10.69 5.39 -8.60
C ASP A 61 -9.97 6.72 -8.32
N ALA A 62 -8.89 6.68 -7.55
CA ALA A 62 -8.17 7.85 -7.08
C ALA A 62 -6.69 7.83 -7.49
N MET A 63 -6.14 9.01 -7.71
CA MET A 63 -4.71 9.21 -7.90
C MET A 63 -4.00 9.09 -6.55
N TRP A 64 -2.98 8.24 -6.47
CA TRP A 64 -2.14 8.06 -5.29
C TRP A 64 -0.70 8.44 -5.56
N GLY A 65 -0.02 8.92 -4.53
CA GLY A 65 1.43 9.00 -4.51
C GLY A 65 1.96 8.01 -3.51
N PHE A 66 2.61 6.97 -4.01
CA PHE A 66 3.33 6.01 -3.18
C PHE A 66 4.81 6.37 -3.15
N PHE A 67 5.43 6.31 -1.96
CA PHE A 67 6.85 6.57 -1.81
C PHE A 67 7.51 5.65 -0.78
N ILE A 68 8.83 5.48 -0.93
CA ILE A 68 9.73 4.85 0.05
C ILE A 68 10.84 5.85 0.40
N ALA A 69 11.05 6.11 1.70
CA ALA A 69 12.08 7.01 2.20
C ALA A 69 12.43 6.79 3.69
N PRO A 70 13.64 7.17 4.14
CA PRO A 70 14.78 7.51 3.30
C PRO A 70 15.38 6.24 2.68
N VAL A 71 15.91 6.36 1.46
CA VAL A 71 16.69 5.32 0.81
C VAL A 71 18.12 5.82 0.66
N GLU A 72 19.08 5.05 1.16
CA GLU A 72 20.50 5.38 1.06
C GLU A 72 21.07 4.91 -0.29
N GLY A 73 21.87 5.76 -0.93
CA GLY A 73 22.50 5.45 -2.21
C GLY A 73 23.59 6.45 -2.56
N ASP A 74 24.60 6.00 -3.31
CA ASP A 74 25.67 6.85 -3.85
C ASP A 74 25.26 7.61 -5.13
N SER A 75 24.13 7.23 -5.72
CA SER A 75 23.54 7.86 -6.89
C SER A 75 22.01 7.72 -6.91
N GLU A 76 21.35 8.49 -7.78
CA GLU A 76 19.91 8.34 -8.04
C GLU A 76 19.58 6.95 -8.61
N GLU A 77 20.42 6.43 -9.50
CA GLU A 77 20.25 5.10 -10.11
C GLU A 77 20.31 3.99 -9.04
N THR A 78 21.34 4.01 -8.19
CA THR A 78 21.49 3.08 -7.08
C THR A 78 20.30 3.15 -6.12
N ALA A 79 19.86 4.37 -5.77
CA ALA A 79 18.71 4.55 -4.88
C ALA A 79 17.41 4.02 -5.51
N LEU A 80 17.22 4.19 -6.81
CA LEU A 80 16.06 3.67 -7.53
C LEU A 80 16.03 2.14 -7.54
N GLU A 81 17.18 1.50 -7.80
CA GLU A 81 17.34 0.04 -7.76
C GLU A 81 17.01 -0.52 -6.36
N ILE A 82 17.67 0.00 -5.32
CA ILE A 82 17.44 -0.40 -3.93
C ILE A 82 15.96 -0.23 -3.55
N SER A 83 15.34 0.89 -3.94
CA SER A 83 13.93 1.15 -3.63
C SER A 83 12.98 0.12 -4.26
N ASN A 84 13.25 -0.30 -5.49
CA ASN A 84 12.45 -1.33 -6.16
C ASN A 84 12.69 -2.72 -5.55
N GLU A 85 13.92 -3.05 -5.14
CA GLU A 85 14.20 -4.29 -4.39
C GLU A 85 13.44 -4.34 -3.06
N ILE A 86 13.40 -3.21 -2.34
CA ILE A 86 12.60 -3.08 -1.11
C ILE A 86 11.12 -3.29 -1.43
N LEU A 87 10.59 -2.60 -2.44
CA LEU A 87 9.19 -2.72 -2.85
C LEU A 87 8.84 -4.18 -3.16
N ASP A 88 9.67 -4.88 -3.92
CA ASP A 88 9.46 -6.30 -4.28
C ASP A 88 9.39 -7.22 -3.05
N SER A 89 10.10 -6.89 -1.98
CA SER A 89 10.10 -7.66 -0.73
C SER A 89 8.86 -7.43 0.16
N MET A 90 8.12 -6.33 -0.04
CA MET A 90 6.99 -5.94 0.82
C MET A 90 5.75 -6.80 0.57
N ASN A 91 5.13 -7.39 1.59
CA ASN A 91 3.95 -8.25 1.37
C ASN A 91 2.76 -7.91 2.28
N ALA A 92 2.97 -7.04 3.26
CA ALA A 92 1.91 -6.64 4.17
C ALA A 92 0.93 -5.67 3.47
N PRO A 93 -0.39 -5.80 3.73
CA PRO A 93 -1.35 -4.82 3.23
C PRO A 93 -1.14 -3.45 3.87
N GLY A 94 -1.52 -2.39 3.16
CA GLY A 94 -1.47 -1.03 3.68
C GLY A 94 -2.46 -0.82 4.83
N ILE A 95 -2.05 -0.06 5.85
CA ILE A 95 -2.88 0.31 7.00
C ILE A 95 -3.32 1.77 6.84
N PRO A 96 -4.62 2.02 6.60
CA PRO A 96 -5.13 3.38 6.41
C PRO A 96 -5.20 4.13 7.74
N HIS A 97 -4.89 5.42 7.70
CA HIS A 97 -5.11 6.36 8.78
C HIS A 97 -5.33 7.77 8.20
N GLU A 98 -6.05 8.60 8.93
CA GLU A 98 -6.29 10.00 8.54
C GLU A 98 -5.25 10.91 9.21
N GLN A 99 -4.64 11.79 8.42
CA GLN A 99 -3.72 12.81 8.93
C GLN A 99 -3.95 14.12 8.18
N GLY A 100 -4.30 15.19 8.90
CA GLY A 100 -4.47 16.52 8.30
C GLY A 100 -5.58 16.62 7.25
N GLY A 101 -6.55 15.69 7.25
CA GLY A 101 -7.62 15.61 6.25
C GLY A 101 -7.28 14.72 5.03
N ASP A 102 -6.05 14.23 4.94
CA ASP A 102 -5.61 13.30 3.91
C ASP A 102 -5.69 11.86 4.42
N VAL A 103 -5.98 10.92 3.51
CA VAL A 103 -5.88 9.48 3.80
C VAL A 103 -4.47 9.03 3.46
N ILE A 104 -3.78 8.49 4.46
CA ILE A 104 -2.43 7.93 4.34
C ILE A 104 -2.50 6.43 4.63
N CYS A 105 -1.87 5.65 3.77
CA CYS A 105 -1.73 4.23 3.87
C CYS A 105 -0.28 3.90 4.16
N SER A 106 0.02 3.42 5.37
CA SER A 106 1.37 2.96 5.73
C SER A 106 1.56 1.50 5.37
N TYR A 107 2.75 1.16 4.86
CA TYR A 107 3.12 -0.20 4.51
C TYR A 107 4.37 -0.60 5.29
N GLU A 108 4.43 -1.88 5.70
CA GLU A 108 5.58 -2.42 6.39
C GLU A 108 6.67 -2.81 5.39
N THR A 109 7.87 -2.27 5.58
CA THR A 109 9.06 -2.58 4.76
C THR A 109 9.91 -3.69 5.36
N GLY A 110 9.73 -4.00 6.66
CA GLY A 110 10.65 -4.85 7.43
C GLY A 110 12.00 -4.20 7.74
N ILE A 111 12.23 -2.95 7.30
CA ILE A 111 13.49 -2.23 7.48
C ILE A 111 13.29 -1.13 8.54
N PRO A 112 14.09 -1.12 9.63
CA PRO A 112 13.99 -0.08 10.65
C PRO A 112 14.19 1.32 10.07
N ASN A 113 13.38 2.27 10.55
CA ASN A 113 13.44 3.69 10.17
C ASN A 113 13.17 4.00 8.69
N MET A 114 12.62 3.04 7.94
CA MET A 114 12.19 3.23 6.56
C MET A 114 10.67 3.35 6.49
N ILE A 115 10.20 4.39 5.83
CA ILE A 115 8.78 4.69 5.64
C ILE A 115 8.41 4.28 4.22
N ALA A 116 7.36 3.48 4.08
CA ALA A 116 6.64 3.30 2.84
C ALA A 116 5.18 3.74 3.03
N ALA A 117 4.70 4.65 2.20
CA ALA A 117 3.33 5.16 2.32
C ALA A 117 2.72 5.55 0.98
N ALA A 118 1.41 5.30 0.83
CA ALA A 118 0.58 5.85 -0.22
C ALA A 118 -0.30 6.96 0.37
N ILE A 119 -0.34 8.11 -0.28
CA ILE A 119 -1.18 9.23 0.13
C ILE A 119 -2.24 9.47 -0.94
N LYS A 120 -3.47 9.74 -0.52
CA LYS A 120 -4.56 10.24 -1.36
C LYS A 120 -4.84 11.68 -0.96
N ASP A 121 -4.52 12.62 -1.85
CA ASP A 121 -4.83 14.04 -1.68
C ASP A 121 -6.04 14.41 -2.55
N GLY A 122 -6.96 15.19 -2.00
CA GLY A 122 -8.08 15.80 -2.74
C GLY A 122 -7.66 16.96 -3.65
N GLN A 123 -6.40 17.42 -3.58
CA GLN A 123 -5.82 18.53 -4.35
C GLN A 123 -4.43 18.13 -4.88
N GLN A 124 -4.37 17.42 -6.02
CA GLN A 124 -3.17 17.09 -6.81
C GLN A 124 -1.90 16.70 -6.03
N ILE A 125 -1.59 15.41 -6.03
CA ILE A 125 -0.33 14.89 -5.48
C ILE A 125 0.87 15.36 -6.32
N SER A 126 1.92 15.84 -5.65
CA SER A 126 3.17 16.30 -6.25
C SER A 126 4.39 15.83 -5.45
N PRO A 127 5.60 15.79 -6.05
CA PRO A 127 6.82 15.40 -5.33
C PRO A 127 7.10 16.26 -4.09
N LEU A 128 6.78 17.56 -4.16
CA LEU A 128 6.93 18.47 -3.02
C LEU A 128 6.05 18.05 -1.83
N LYS A 129 4.81 17.65 -2.09
CA LYS A 129 3.89 17.14 -1.05
C LYS A 129 4.42 15.84 -0.45
N LEU A 130 4.94 14.92 -1.26
CA LEU A 130 5.56 13.67 -0.75
C LEU A 130 6.73 13.95 0.21
N LYS A 131 7.61 14.89 -0.16
CA LYS A 131 8.70 15.35 0.71
C LYS A 131 8.19 16.00 2.01
N GLN A 132 7.10 16.76 1.95
CA GLN A 132 6.48 17.36 3.13
C GLN A 132 5.90 16.30 4.07
N VAL A 133 5.20 15.30 3.53
CA VAL A 133 4.65 14.20 4.33
C VAL A 133 5.78 13.39 4.98
N PHE A 134 6.84 13.05 4.24
CA PHE A 134 8.02 12.41 4.81
C PHE A 134 8.60 13.20 6.01
N LYS A 135 8.73 14.53 5.89
CA LYS A 135 9.21 15.40 6.97
C LYS A 135 8.27 15.49 8.18
N THR A 136 6.98 15.19 7.99
CA THR A 136 5.97 15.28 9.05
C THR A 136 5.84 13.97 9.82
N ILE A 137 6.05 12.84 9.12
CA ILE A 137 5.98 11.50 9.72
C ILE A 137 7.28 11.15 10.46
N ARG A 138 8.42 11.65 9.99
CA ARG A 138 9.74 11.52 10.64
C ARG A 138 9.88 12.43 11.85
#